data_AF-A0A7S0L4T3-F1
#
_entry.id   AF-A0A7S0L4T3-F1
#
_cell.length_a   1.000
_cell.length_b   1.000
_cell.length_c   1.000
_cell.angle_alpha   90.00
_cell.angle_beta   90.00
_cell.angle_gamma   90.00
#
_symmetry.space_group_name_H-M   'P 1'
#
loop_
_entity.id
_entity.type
_entity.pdbx_description
1 polymer ?
#
loop_
_entity_poly.entity_id
_entity_poly.type
_entity_poly.pdbx_seq_one_letter_code
_entity_poly.pdbx_strand_id
1 'polypeptide(L)'
;HNDGCRTHTGLHGLSHGSYDELWGVKTQELCRTACAQRPDCHAYEYAQISAYTRCELHKDMPTMTLPMPGYYCYKKNVPKLAGQPLQHSMREPPPPPPLP
;
A
#
# COMPACT_ATOMS: atom_id res chain seq x y z
N HIS A 1 3.41 9.39 14.56
CA HIS A 1 4.29 8.72 13.60
C HIS A 1 4.99 9.80 12.80
N ASN A 2 6.32 9.70 12.67
CA ASN A 2 7.20 10.59 11.91
C ASN A 2 8.09 9.68 11.07
N ASP A 3 7.46 8.83 10.27
CA ASP A 3 8.08 7.67 9.66
C ASP A 3 7.49 7.47 8.27
N GLY A 4 8.34 7.19 7.28
CA GLY A 4 7.94 6.81 5.93
C GLY A 4 7.73 5.29 5.80
N CYS A 5 6.88 4.87 4.87
CA CYS A 5 6.60 3.48 4.55
C CYS A 5 7.72 2.86 3.72
N ARG A 6 8.11 1.63 4.04
CA ARG A 6 9.03 0.85 3.23
C ARG A 6 8.55 -0.59 3.08
N THR A 7 8.48 -1.02 1.84
CA THR A 7 8.35 -2.43 1.45
C THR A 7 9.77 -2.96 1.24
N HIS A 8 10.03 -4.15 1.79
CA HIS A 8 11.29 -4.90 1.79
C HIS A 8 12.50 -4.27 1.06
N THR A 9 13.60 -4.06 1.78
CA THR A 9 14.86 -3.61 1.19
C THR A 9 15.35 -4.62 0.15
N GLY A 10 15.41 -4.23 -1.13
CA GLY A 10 16.23 -4.94 -2.09
C GLY A 10 17.71 -4.86 -1.71
N LEU A 11 18.56 -5.68 -2.34
CA LEU A 11 20.01 -5.54 -2.24
C LEU A 11 20.38 -4.06 -2.48
N HIS A 12 21.15 -3.47 -1.57
CA HIS A 12 21.56 -2.04 -1.54
C HIS A 12 20.58 -1.03 -0.94
N GLY A 13 19.55 -1.43 -0.19
CA GLY A 13 18.73 -0.48 0.58
C GLY A 13 17.77 0.36 -0.27
N LEU A 14 17.59 -0.02 -1.53
CA LEU A 14 16.56 0.53 -2.40
C LEU A 14 15.22 -0.12 -2.02
N SER A 15 14.27 0.70 -1.59
CA SER A 15 12.89 0.25 -1.38
C SER A 15 12.16 0.34 -2.71
N HIS A 16 11.81 -0.81 -3.29
CA HIS A 16 11.09 -0.92 -4.56
C HIS A 16 9.59 -1.13 -4.35
N GLY A 17 8.98 -0.36 -3.46
CA GLY A 17 7.53 -0.41 -3.28
C GLY A 17 6.80 0.11 -4.51
N SER A 18 5.78 -0.61 -4.93
CA SER A 18 4.80 -0.10 -5.88
C SER A 18 3.82 0.82 -5.16
N TYR A 19 3.70 2.05 -5.62
CA TYR A 19 2.74 3.02 -5.09
C TYR A 19 2.20 3.91 -6.21
N ASP A 20 0.99 4.43 -6.00
CA ASP A 20 0.45 5.52 -6.79
C ASP A 20 0.59 6.83 -6.02
N GLU A 21 1.06 7.88 -6.67
CA GLU A 21 1.17 9.21 -6.07
C GLU A 21 -0.06 10.06 -6.41
N LEU A 22 -0.70 10.60 -5.37
CA LEU A 22 -1.85 11.48 -5.48
C LEU A 22 -1.45 12.92 -5.15
N TRP A 23 -1.56 13.77 -6.17
CA TRP A 23 -1.34 15.20 -6.06
C TRP A 23 -2.61 15.93 -5.58
N GLY A 24 -2.43 17.05 -4.86
CA GLY A 24 -3.54 17.86 -4.37
C GLY A 24 -4.24 17.34 -3.11
N VAL A 25 -3.81 16.19 -2.57
CA VAL A 25 -4.24 15.67 -1.27
C VAL A 25 -3.51 16.44 -0.17
N LYS A 26 -4.26 17.28 0.56
CA LYS A 26 -3.70 18.25 1.54
C LYS A 26 -3.63 17.74 2.97
N THR A 27 -4.24 16.59 3.28
CA THR A 27 -4.29 16.07 4.64
C THR A 27 -4.13 14.56 4.68
N GLN A 28 -3.72 14.05 5.84
CA GLN A 28 -3.58 12.61 6.10
C GLN A 28 -4.91 11.88 5.97
N GLU A 29 -6.01 12.50 6.42
CA GLU A 29 -7.36 11.92 6.40
C GLU A 29 -7.86 11.71 4.98
N LEU A 30 -7.55 12.64 4.07
CA LEU A 30 -7.89 12.51 2.66
C LEU A 30 -7.07 11.39 2.00
N CYS A 31 -5.77 11.29 2.32
CA CYS A 31 -4.91 10.21 1.83
C CYS A 31 -5.39 8.84 2.34
N ARG A 32 -5.79 8.77 3.61
CA ARG A 32 -6.40 7.58 4.22
C ARG A 32 -7.70 7.18 3.53
N THR A 33 -8.57 8.16 3.25
CA THR A 33 -9.85 7.92 2.58
C THR A 33 -9.62 7.39 1.16
N ALA A 34 -8.67 7.96 0.42
CA ALA A 34 -8.29 7.48 -0.90
C ALA A 34 -7.77 6.03 -0.86
N CYS A 35 -6.92 5.69 0.11
CA CYS A 35 -6.48 4.31 0.32
C CYS A 35 -7.63 3.37 0.72
N ALA A 36 -8.57 3.84 1.53
CA ALA A 36 -9.71 3.03 1.95
C ALA A 36 -10.59 2.62 0.76
N GLN A 37 -10.80 3.54 -0.18
CA GLN A 37 -11.60 3.32 -1.39
C GLN A 37 -10.92 2.42 -2.43
N ARG A 38 -9.59 2.27 -2.37
CA ARG A 38 -8.84 1.44 -3.31
C ARG A 38 -8.62 0.03 -2.76
N PRO A 39 -9.06 -1.02 -3.47
CA PRO A 39 -8.91 -2.41 -3.00
C PRO A 39 -7.45 -2.87 -3.03
N ASP A 40 -6.65 -2.34 -3.96
CA ASP A 40 -5.22 -2.60 -4.12
C ASP A 40 -4.34 -1.75 -3.18
N CYS A 41 -4.92 -0.85 -2.38
CA CYS A 41 -4.16 -0.08 -1.41
C CYS A 41 -4.02 -0.82 -0.09
N HIS A 42 -2.78 -1.11 0.29
CA HIS A 42 -2.41 -1.80 1.53
C HIS A 42 -1.90 -0.86 2.62
N ALA A 43 -1.41 0.31 2.24
CA ALA A 43 -0.98 1.37 3.14
C ALA A 43 -0.97 2.72 2.42
N TYR A 44 -0.95 3.81 3.18
CA TYR A 44 -0.64 5.13 2.63
C TYR A 44 0.55 5.75 3.34
N GLU A 45 1.32 6.54 2.60
CA GLU A 45 2.30 7.47 3.14
C GLU A 45 1.84 8.89 2.83
N TYR A 46 1.76 9.73 3.86
CA TYR A 46 1.55 11.16 3.69
C TYR A 46 2.81 11.91 4.10
N ALA A 47 3.29 12.79 3.23
CA ALA A 47 4.43 13.65 3.53
C ALA A 47 4.01 15.13 3.46
N GLN A 48 4.44 15.91 4.44
CA GLN A 48 4.41 17.37 4.41
C GLN A 48 5.84 17.89 4.34
N ILE A 49 6.23 18.33 3.15
CA ILE A 49 7.58 18.78 2.82
C ILE A 49 7.52 20.28 2.59
N SER A 50 7.80 21.05 3.63
CA SER A 50 7.66 22.52 3.64
C SER A 50 6.25 22.95 3.22
N ALA A 51 6.07 23.52 2.03
CA ALA A 51 4.76 23.97 1.52
C ALA A 51 4.03 22.92 0.67
N TYR A 52 4.69 21.79 0.37
CA TYR A 52 4.16 20.75 -0.49
C TYR A 52 3.65 19.56 0.31
N THR A 53 2.59 18.94 -0.17
CA THR A 53 2.05 17.71 0.39
C THR A 53 2.11 16.61 -0.66
N ARG A 54 2.37 15.39 -0.20
CA ARG A 54 2.48 14.21 -1.04
C ARG A 54 1.72 13.07 -0.40
N CYS A 55 0.93 12.37 -1.18
CA CYS A 55 0.21 11.18 -0.75
C CYS A 55 0.62 10.03 -1.65
N GLU A 56 1.21 9.00 -1.08
CA GLU A 56 1.48 7.73 -1.76
C GLU A 56 0.49 6.69 -1.28
N LEU A 57 -0.08 5.94 -2.23
CA LEU A 57 -0.92 4.77 -1.96
C LEU A 57 -0.13 3.52 -2.32
N HIS A 58 0.34 2.79 -1.31
CA HIS A 58 1.15 1.59 -1.50
C HIS A 58 0.30 0.41 -1.91
N LYS A 59 0.72 -0.23 -3.01
CA LYS A 59 0.17 -1.49 -3.55
C LYS A 59 0.82 -2.72 -2.94
N ASP A 60 1.97 -2.54 -2.31
CA ASP A 60 2.65 -3.59 -1.54
C ASP A 60 2.49 -3.31 -0.04
N MET A 61 2.42 -4.37 0.76
CA MET A 61 2.33 -4.22 2.22
C MET A 61 3.68 -3.73 2.79
N PRO A 62 3.73 -2.56 3.47
CA PRO A 62 4.97 -2.10 4.09
C PRO A 62 5.42 -3.06 5.20
N THR A 63 6.67 -3.51 5.11
CA THR A 63 7.28 -4.42 6.08
C THR A 63 7.98 -3.67 7.20
N MET A 64 8.38 -2.42 6.94
CA MET A 64 9.08 -1.57 7.91
C MET A 64 8.74 -0.10 7.68
N THR A 65 9.16 0.74 8.63
CA THR A 65 9.07 2.20 8.51
C THR A 65 10.46 2.80 8.75
N LEU A 66 10.75 3.94 8.11
CA LEU A 66 11.98 4.69 8.35
C LEU A 66 11.66 6.03 9.02
N PRO A 67 12.28 6.35 10.16
CA PRO A 67 12.09 7.64 10.82
C PRO A 67 12.48 8.80 9.89
N MET A 68 11.48 9.59 9.49
CA MET A 68 11.65 10.78 8.66
C MET A 68 10.64 11.85 9.10
N PRO A 69 11.10 13.01 9.63
CA PRO A 69 10.21 14.09 10.04
C PRO A 69 9.32 14.56 8.89
N GLY A 70 8.02 14.75 9.19
CA GLY A 70 7.04 15.20 8.20
C GLY A 70 6.44 14.07 7.36
N TYR A 71 6.83 12.81 7.58
CA TYR A 71 6.27 11.64 6.92
C TYR A 71 5.39 10.83 7.87
N TYR A 72 4.32 10.26 7.32
CA TYR A 72 3.32 9.52 8.06
C TYR A 72 2.95 8.26 7.29
N CYS A 73 3.53 7.14 7.70
CA CYS A 73 3.15 5.82 7.21
C CYS A 73 1.98 5.25 8.02
N TYR A 74 0.96 4.78 7.32
CA TYR A 74 -0.16 4.08 7.93
C TYR A 74 -0.54 2.84 7.12
N LYS A 75 -0.51 1.69 7.77
CA LYS A 75 -0.93 0.42 7.17
C LYS A 75 -2.44 0.27 7.30
N LYS A 76 -3.11 -0.05 6.20
CA LYS A 76 -4.54 -0.37 6.20
C LYS A 76 -4.71 -1.67 6.96
N ASN A 77 -5.51 -1.63 8.04
CA ASN A 77 -5.92 -2.86 8.72
C ASN A 77 -6.83 -3.64 7.77
N VAL A 78 -6.28 -4.62 7.07
CA VAL A 78 -7.11 -5.72 6.57
C VAL A 78 -7.59 -6.46 7.81
N PRO A 79 -8.91 -6.69 7.99
CA PRO A 79 -9.36 -7.62 9.00
C PRO A 79 -8.57 -8.90 8.80
N LYS A 80 -7.77 -9.31 9.80
CA LYS A 80 -7.28 -10.68 9.85
C LYS A 80 -8.54 -11.52 9.91
N LEU A 81 -9.02 -12.02 8.79
CA LEU A 81 -10.00 -13.09 8.78
C LEU A 81 -9.29 -14.22 9.52
N ALA A 82 -9.67 -14.42 10.79
CA ALA A 82 -9.01 -15.36 11.67
C ALA A 82 -9.01 -16.74 10.99
N GLY A 83 -7.83 -17.19 10.56
CA GLY A 83 -7.60 -18.58 10.15
C GLY A 83 -7.86 -18.96 8.68
N GLN A 84 -7.65 -18.09 7.68
CA GLN A 84 -7.63 -18.54 6.28
C GLN A 84 -6.25 -18.27 5.62
N PRO A 85 -5.56 -19.30 5.10
CA PRO A 85 -4.31 -19.11 4.38
C PRO A 85 -4.54 -18.29 3.11
N LEU A 86 -3.55 -17.47 2.74
CA LEU A 86 -3.49 -16.68 1.51
C LEU A 86 -3.55 -17.62 0.29
N GLN A 87 -4.75 -17.99 -0.13
CA GLN A 87 -4.96 -18.54 -1.46
C GLN A 87 -4.91 -17.37 -2.43
N HIS A 88 -3.73 -17.22 -3.04
CA HIS A 88 -3.57 -16.55 -4.31
C HIS A 88 -4.69 -17.01 -5.24
N SER A 89 -5.32 -16.05 -5.91
CA SER A 89 -6.35 -16.27 -6.93
C SER A 89 -5.82 -17.18 -8.05
N MET A 90 -5.92 -18.49 -7.87
CA MET A 90 -5.96 -19.44 -8.96
C MET A 90 -7.38 -19.32 -9.52
N ARG A 91 -7.55 -18.52 -10.57
CA ARG A 91 -8.73 -18.70 -11.41
C ARG A 91 -8.64 -20.12 -11.97
N GLU A 92 -9.62 -20.95 -11.64
CA GLU A 92 -9.76 -22.29 -12.18
C GLU A 92 -9.71 -22.19 -13.73
N PRO A 93 -8.94 -23.04 -14.44
CA PRO A 93 -8.95 -23.03 -15.89
C PRO A 93 -10.37 -23.32 -16.39
N PRO A 94 -10.81 -22.70 -17.50
CA PRO A 94 -12.14 -22.97 -18.05
C PRO A 94 -12.28 -24.48 -18.35
N PRO A 95 -13.49 -25.07 -18.17
CA PRO A 95 -13.70 -26.47 -18.46
C PRO A 95 -13.36 -26.77 -19.94
N PRO A 96 -12.80 -27.96 -20.23
CA PRO A 96 -12.51 -28.34 -21.61
C PRO A 96 -13.80 -28.38 -22.43
N PRO A 97 -13.74 -28.05 -23.74
CA PRO A 97 -14.90 -28.16 -24.61
C PRO A 97 -15.41 -29.60 -24.69
N PRO A 98 -16.73 -29.82 -24.85
CA PRO A 98 -17.29 -31.17 -25.00
C PRO A 98 -16.72 -31.85 -26.25
N LEU A 99 -16.34 -33.12 -26.11
CA LEU A 99 -15.88 -33.96 -27.22
C LEU A 99 -17.05 -34.30 -28.17
N PRO A 100 -16.79 -34.49 -29.48
CA PRO A 100 -17.80 -34.84 -30.48
C PRO A 100 -18.37 -36.26 -30.29
#